data_AF-A0A7C7LUJ5-F1
#
_entry.id   AF-A0A7C7LUJ5-F1
#
_cell.length_a   1.000
_cell.length_b   1.000
_cell.length_c   1.000
_cell.angle_alpha   90.00
_cell.angle_beta   90.00
_cell.angle_gamma   90.00
#
_symmetry.space_group_name_H-M   'P 1'
#
loop_
_entity.id
_entity.type
_entity.pdbx_description
1 polymer ?
#
loop_
_entity_poly.entity_id
_entity_poly.type
_entity_poly.pdbx_seq_one_letter_code
_entity_poly.pdbx_strand_id
1 'polypeptide(L)'
;MASVVGIPIAEGLWFHAATVDDTLPVITLWQACHLVRTWNDPVEDIHFCLQPTASELLLAFEGDEIVGSIMMGNDGHRGWVYYLGVASAWRRSALRGY
;
A
#
# COMPACT_ATOMS: atom_id res chain seq x y z
N MET A 1 2.01 6.65 -17.77
CA MET A 1 2.25 5.93 -16.51
C MET A 1 1.89 4.48 -16.79
N ALA A 2 2.88 3.60 -16.95
CA ALA A 2 2.59 2.18 -17.14
C ALA A 2 2.16 1.64 -15.78
N SER A 3 0.88 1.31 -15.66
CA SER A 3 0.34 0.65 -14.47
C SER A 3 1.05 -0.70 -14.35
N VAL A 4 1.67 -0.96 -13.20
CA VAL A 4 2.21 -2.28 -12.87
C VAL A 4 1.03 -3.17 -12.50
N VAL A 5 0.22 -3.53 -13.51
CA VAL A 5 -0.83 -4.55 -13.35
C VAL A 5 -0.22 -5.87 -13.78
N GLY A 6 -0.18 -6.83 -12.85
CA GLY A 6 -0.15 -8.25 -13.21
C GLY A 6 1.21 -8.92 -13.36
N ILE A 7 2.20 -8.62 -12.51
CA ILE A 7 3.35 -9.54 -12.32
C ILE A 7 3.04 -10.41 -11.08
N PRO A 8 2.62 -11.68 -11.24
CA PRO A 8 2.42 -12.57 -10.11
C PRO A 8 3.77 -12.92 -9.49
N ILE A 9 3.89 -12.74 -8.18
CA ILE A 9 5.11 -13.09 -7.40
C ILE A 9 4.93 -14.45 -6.71
N ALA A 10 3.68 -14.88 -6.54
CA ALA A 10 3.21 -16.23 -6.18
C ALA A 10 1.75 -16.36 -6.69
N GLU A 11 1.19 -17.58 -6.81
CA GLU A 11 -0.25 -17.72 -7.10
C GLU A 11 -1.09 -16.96 -6.06
N GLY A 12 -2.01 -16.11 -6.51
CA GLY A 12 -2.93 -15.36 -5.63
C GLY A 12 -2.48 -13.95 -5.23
N LEU A 13 -1.16 -13.69 -5.20
CA LEU A 13 -0.60 -12.39 -4.78
C LEU A 13 -0.34 -11.47 -5.97
N TRP A 14 -1.02 -10.32 -6.00
CA TRP A 14 -0.85 -9.29 -7.02
C TRP A 14 -0.81 -7.87 -6.42
N PHE A 15 -0.43 -6.88 -7.23
CA PHE A 15 -0.26 -5.50 -6.79
C PHE A 15 -1.00 -4.53 -7.73
N HIS A 16 -1.50 -3.43 -7.17
CA HIS A 16 -1.92 -2.28 -7.97
C HIS A 16 -1.80 -0.96 -7.20
N ALA A 17 -1.78 0.14 -7.95
CA ALA A 17 -1.85 1.48 -7.40
C ALA A 17 -3.24 1.75 -6.82
N ALA A 18 -3.30 2.27 -5.60
CA ALA A 18 -4.55 2.60 -4.93
C ALA A 18 -5.36 3.64 -5.69
N THR A 19 -6.67 3.52 -5.55
CA THR A 19 -7.67 4.48 -5.99
C THR A 19 -8.41 5.04 -4.78
N VAL A 20 -9.29 6.01 -5.01
CA VAL A 20 -10.13 6.55 -3.93
C VAL A 20 -11.02 5.48 -3.29
N ASP A 21 -11.43 4.46 -4.05
CA ASP A 21 -12.30 3.38 -3.57
C ASP A 21 -11.60 2.46 -2.56
N ASP A 22 -10.26 2.44 -2.57
CA ASP A 22 -9.45 1.64 -1.66
C ASP A 22 -9.27 2.29 -0.27
N THR A 23 -9.75 3.52 -0.06
CA THR A 23 -9.48 4.31 1.16
C THR A 23 -9.84 3.57 2.45
N LEU A 24 -11.06 3.05 2.55
CA LEU A 24 -11.53 2.37 3.78
C LEU A 24 -10.79 1.03 4.02
N PRO A 25 -10.63 0.14 3.02
CA PRO A 25 -9.79 -1.05 3.14
C PRO A 25 -8.34 -0.76 3.58
N VAL A 26 -7.71 0.28 3.02
CA VAL A 26 -6.34 0.68 3.37
C VAL A 26 -6.25 1.14 4.82
N ILE A 27 -7.19 1.98 5.28
CA ILE A 27 -7.22 2.44 6.67
C ILE A 27 -7.38 1.26 7.63
N THR A 28 -8.20 0.27 7.26
CA THR A 28 -8.38 -0.96 8.05
C THR A 28 -7.07 -1.73 8.19
N LEU A 29 -6.32 -1.90 7.10
CA LEU A 29 -4.98 -2.49 7.14
C LEU A 29 -4.03 -1.67 8.04
N TRP A 30 -4.03 -0.35 7.91
CA TRP A 30 -3.15 0.54 8.69
C TRP A 30 -3.45 0.49 10.18
N GLN A 31 -4.72 0.39 10.57
CA GLN A 31 -5.13 0.17 11.96
C GLN A 31 -4.62 -1.17 12.48
N ALA A 32 -4.80 -2.25 11.73
CA ALA A 32 -4.30 -3.59 12.08
C ALA A 32 -2.75 -3.64 12.15
N CYS A 33 -2.07 -2.82 11.36
CA CYS A 33 -0.61 -2.66 11.41
C CYS A 33 -0.13 -1.63 12.45
N HIS A 34 -1.03 -1.00 13.20
CA HIS A 34 -0.73 0.08 14.15
C HIS A 34 0.03 1.26 13.53
N LEU A 35 -0.34 1.66 12.33
CA LEU A 35 0.28 2.76 11.57
C LEU A 35 -0.48 4.10 11.75
N VAL A 36 -1.76 4.07 12.11
CA VAL A 36 -2.55 5.30 12.33
C VAL A 36 -2.09 6.02 13.58
N ARG A 37 -2.02 7.36 13.52
CA ARG A 37 -1.61 8.23 14.62
C ARG A 37 -2.64 9.33 14.82
N THR A 38 -2.80 9.81 16.06
CA THR A 38 -3.83 10.81 16.40
C THR A 38 -3.58 12.19 15.78
N TRP A 39 -2.37 12.44 15.27
CA TRP A 39 -1.97 13.70 14.65
C TRP A 39 -1.91 13.62 13.11
N ASN A 40 -2.28 12.47 12.53
CA ASN A 40 -2.36 12.25 11.08
C ASN A 40 -3.73 11.67 10.76
N ASP A 41 -4.59 12.42 10.06
CA ASP A 41 -5.82 11.85 9.51
C ASP A 41 -5.46 10.97 8.31
N PRO A 42 -5.68 9.65 8.39
CA PRO A 42 -5.29 8.76 7.30
C PRO A 42 -6.12 8.97 6.03
N VAL A 43 -7.33 9.55 6.11
CA VAL A 43 -8.11 9.90 4.92
C VAL A 43 -7.45 11.04 4.16
N GLU A 44 -7.00 12.08 4.89
CA GLU A 44 -6.28 13.20 4.31
C GLU A 44 -4.94 12.77 3.71
N ASP A 45 -4.20 11.89 4.41
CA ASP A 45 -2.93 11.35 3.91
C ASP A 45 -3.10 10.54 2.61
N ILE A 46 -4.14 9.70 2.51
CA ILE A 46 -4.46 8.94 1.29
C ILE A 46 -4.83 9.91 0.17
N HIS A 47 -5.77 10.82 0.42
CA HIS A 47 -6.20 11.79 -0.58
C HIS A 47 -5.01 12.64 -1.07
N PHE A 48 -4.15 13.09 -0.17
CA PHE A 48 -2.93 13.83 -0.51
C PHE A 48 -1.97 12.99 -1.35
N CYS A 49 -1.81 11.70 -1.08
CA CYS A 49 -0.94 10.83 -1.89
C CYS A 49 -1.46 10.61 -3.32
N LEU A 50 -2.79 10.63 -3.52
CA LEU A 50 -3.42 10.37 -4.82
C LEU A 50 -3.45 11.58 -5.76
N GLN A 51 -3.20 12.81 -5.27
CA GLN A 51 -3.21 14.03 -6.08
C GLN A 51 -1.95 14.27 -6.95
N PRO A 52 -0.71 14.11 -6.44
CA PRO A 52 0.52 14.42 -7.17
C PRO A 52 0.97 13.28 -8.07
N THR A 53 1.70 13.60 -9.14
CA THR A 53 2.35 12.59 -10.00
C THR A 53 3.65 12.02 -9.43
N ALA A 54 4.14 12.57 -8.31
CA ALA A 54 5.43 12.21 -7.71
C ALA A 54 5.30 11.28 -6.48
N SER A 55 4.09 10.79 -6.20
CA SER A 55 3.78 9.85 -5.14
C SER A 55 2.88 8.73 -5.64
N GLU A 56 2.92 7.59 -4.95
CA GLU A 56 2.11 6.42 -5.23
C GLU A 56 1.84 5.67 -3.92
N LEU A 57 0.59 5.21 -3.76
CA LEU A 57 0.22 4.25 -2.73
C LEU A 57 0.04 2.91 -3.43
N LEU A 58 1.02 2.01 -3.28
CA LEU A 58 0.98 0.68 -3.87
C LEU A 58 0.40 -0.31 -2.85
N LEU A 59 -0.51 -1.14 -3.32
CA LEU A 59 -1.24 -2.11 -2.52
C LEU A 59 -0.90 -3.53 -2.98
N ALA A 60 -0.83 -4.45 -2.02
CA ALA A 60 -0.66 -5.88 -2.25
C ALA A 60 -1.98 -6.59 -1.94
N PHE A 61 -2.40 -7.49 -2.82
CA PHE A 61 -3.66 -8.20 -2.75
C PHE A 61 -3.46 -9.71 -2.75
N GLU A 62 -4.13 -10.41 -1.85
CA GLU A 62 -4.43 -11.83 -2.03
C GLU A 62 -5.91 -11.96 -2.43
N GLY A 63 -6.18 -12.43 -3.65
CA GLY A 63 -7.54 -12.38 -4.19
C GLY A 63 -8.06 -10.95 -4.20
N ASP A 64 -9.14 -10.68 -3.47
CA ASP A 64 -9.74 -9.34 -3.35
C ASP A 64 -9.38 -8.62 -2.03
N GLU A 65 -8.55 -9.22 -1.18
CA GLU A 65 -8.17 -8.66 0.13
C GLU A 65 -6.84 -7.90 0.05
N ILE A 66 -6.81 -6.65 0.54
CA ILE A 66 -5.56 -5.90 0.73
C ILE A 66 -4.79 -6.51 1.90
N VAL A 67 -3.64 -7.10 1.61
CA VAL A 67 -2.75 -7.74 2.59
C VAL A 67 -1.50 -6.93 2.89
N GLY A 68 -1.22 -5.89 2.10
CA GLY A 68 -0.09 -4.99 2.33
C GLY A 68 -0.23 -3.64 1.63
N SER A 69 0.52 -2.65 2.11
CA SER A 69 0.59 -1.31 1.54
C SER A 69 1.98 -0.72 1.65
N ILE A 70 2.32 0.16 0.72
CA ILE A 70 3.45 1.09 0.82
C ILE A 70 3.05 2.42 0.19
N MET A 71 3.18 3.51 0.95
CA MET A 71 3.06 4.86 0.42
C MET A 71 4.46 5.37 0.13
N MET A 72 4.72 5.81 -1.09
CA MET A 72 6.06 6.21 -1.52
C MET A 72 6.00 7.41 -2.45
N GLY A 73 7.10 8.13 -2.55
CA GLY A 73 7.21 9.27 -3.44
C GLY A 73 8.58 9.90 -3.38
N ASN A 74 8.72 11.08 -3.98
CA ASN A 74 9.95 11.87 -3.91
C ASN A 74 9.65 13.38 -3.93
N ASP A 75 10.60 14.17 -3.41
CA ASP A 75 10.56 15.64 -3.41
C ASP A 75 11.42 16.26 -4.53
N GLY A 76 11.87 15.46 -5.50
CA GLY A 76 12.82 15.85 -6.54
C GLY A 76 14.30 15.74 -6.13
N HIS A 77 14.61 15.45 -4.88
CA HIS A 77 15.97 15.22 -4.38
C HIS A 77 16.12 13.86 -3.67
N ARG A 78 15.12 13.47 -2.87
CA ARG A 78 15.10 12.22 -2.09
C ARG A 78 13.78 11.50 -2.25
N GLY A 79 13.86 10.17 -2.34
CA GLY A 79 12.70 9.30 -2.17
C GLY A 79 12.34 9.16 -0.69
N TRP A 80 11.05 8.92 -0.43
CA TRP A 80 10.53 8.63 0.89
C TRP A 80 9.56 7.46 0.85
N VAL A 81 9.41 6.80 2.01
CA VAL A 81 8.48 5.69 2.22
C VAL A 81 7.76 5.90 3.55
N TYR A 82 6.44 5.84 3.51
CA TYR A 82 5.54 5.89 4.66
C TYR A 82 4.54 4.74 4.59
N TYR A 83 3.83 4.49 5.69
CA TYR A 83 2.72 3.54 5.76
C TYR A 83 3.02 2.14 5.17
N LEU A 84 4.28 1.69 5.32
CA LEU A 84 4.69 0.32 4.97
C LEU A 84 4.10 -0.65 5.99
N GLY A 85 3.12 -1.42 5.56
CA GLY A 85 2.37 -2.35 6.39
C GLY A 85 2.10 -3.66 5.68
N VAL A 86 2.17 -4.76 6.42
CA VAL A 86 1.74 -6.09 5.94
C VAL A 86 0.89 -6.70 7.04
N ALA A 87 -0.30 -7.19 6.67
CA ALA A 87 -1.20 -7.92 7.55
C ALA A 87 -0.44 -9.07 8.23
N SER A 88 -0.68 -9.29 9.52
CA SER A 88 0.14 -10.21 10.33
C SER A 88 0.18 -11.63 9.79
N ALA A 89 -0.93 -12.12 9.21
CA ALA A 89 -1.03 -13.44 8.59
C ALA A 89 -0.12 -13.61 7.36
N TRP A 90 0.24 -12.51 6.71
CA TRP A 90 1.02 -12.46 5.47
C TRP A 90 2.48 -12.07 5.68
N ARG A 91 2.93 -11.89 6.92
CA ARG A 91 4.34 -11.60 7.21
C ARG A 91 5.21 -12.84 7.04
N ARG A 92 6.43 -12.67 6.52
CA ARG A 92 7.37 -13.76 6.20
C ARG A 92 6.82 -14.80 5.22
N SER A 93 5.76 -14.47 4.47
CA SER A 93 5.17 -15.33 3.44
C SER A 93 6.03 -15.43 2.19
N ALA A 94 6.85 -14.41 1.89
CA ALA A 94 7.79 -14.41 0.76
C ALA A 94 8.82 -15.57 0.81
N LEU A 95 9.04 -16.19 1.99
CA LEU A 95 9.90 -17.36 2.16
C LEU A 95 9.19 -18.69 1.85
N ARG A 96 7.89 -18.69 1.55
CA ARG A 96 7.14 -19.92 1.20
C ARG A 96 7.28 -20.31 -0.28
N GLY A 97 7.93 -19.49 -1.10
CA GLY A 97 8.05 -19.66 -2.55
C GLY A 97 9.46 -19.99 -3.07
N TYR A 98 10.42 -20.35 -2.21
CA TYR A 98 11.77 -20.76 -2.60
C TYR A 98 12.19 -22.07 -1.93
#